data_AF-A0A1M7RIP8-F1
#
_entry.id   AF-A0A1M7RIP8-F1
#
_cell.length_a   1.000
_cell.length_b   1.000
_cell.length_c   1.000
_cell.angle_alpha   90.00
_cell.angle_beta   90.00
_cell.angle_gamma   90.00
#
_symmetry.space_group_name_H-M   'P 1'
#
loop_
_entity.id
_entity.type
_entity.pdbx_description
1 polymer ?
#
loop_
_entity_poly.entity_id
_entity_poly.type
_entity_poly.pdbx_seq_one_letter_code
_entity_poly.pdbx_strand_id
1 'polypeptide(L)'
;MTWHVGEVKDKSYPTNSNSIGIEVVGAFNDETEEWEPVTPEQIISTAWLTNNLLNRYGLGFDDIYSHDQISKKEPGEGTIVRQAISPYLVYPLDENDSDWWHKFIHSIQNMIKSPVKNLLLLLSLVSLQCTNSHDHSSEIESDSISRSSVGSSSGNVDTSMHVSAAHIRDTSVVINDTTSILIKSMEKVTGINGKGEPIISKCKDWTLDSASIVKMIRNSYPINSHDFMYLYNVLECELTGKIAINNVPYKIVINAGSYFKLFGNDTTYIFGCSSENCKQFFLKQGGDPERDLGAY
;
A
#
# COMPACT_ATOMS: atom_id res chain seq x y z
N MET A 1 10.69 -4.05 8.24
CA MET A 1 11.75 -3.41 7.43
C MET A 1 11.39 -3.66 5.98
N THR A 2 11.40 -2.63 5.14
CA THR A 2 11.06 -2.75 3.72
C THR A 2 12.34 -3.01 2.93
N TRP A 3 12.30 -3.92 1.96
CA TRP A 3 13.44 -4.21 1.08
C TRP A 3 13.25 -3.46 -0.24
N HIS A 4 13.79 -2.26 -0.34
CA HIS A 4 13.61 -1.39 -1.51
C HIS A 4 14.92 -0.99 -2.17
N VAL A 5 16.02 -0.77 -1.44
CA VAL A 5 17.32 -0.40 -2.01
C VAL A 5 18.07 -1.60 -2.63
N GLY A 6 18.13 -2.73 -1.92
CA GLY A 6 18.98 -3.86 -2.28
C GLY A 6 20.46 -3.66 -1.94
N GLU A 7 21.37 -4.25 -2.72
CA GLU A 7 22.83 -4.13 -2.53
C GLU A 7 23.30 -2.73 -2.97
N VAL A 8 23.78 -1.93 -2.02
CA VAL A 8 24.31 -0.59 -2.30
C VAL A 8 25.65 -0.63 -3.04
N LYS A 9 25.84 0.32 -3.96
CA LYS A 9 27.09 0.52 -4.72
C LYS A 9 28.23 1.06 -3.86
N ASP A 10 27.91 1.86 -2.85
CA ASP A 10 28.85 2.44 -1.89
C ASP A 10 28.25 2.41 -0.48
N LYS A 11 29.10 2.26 0.54
CA LYS A 11 28.70 2.24 1.96
C LYS A 11 28.22 3.60 2.47
N SER A 12 28.53 4.70 1.76
CA SER A 12 28.02 6.03 2.10
C SER A 12 26.55 6.21 1.71
N TYR A 13 26.00 5.36 0.85
CA TYR A 13 24.62 5.47 0.41
C TYR A 13 23.62 4.91 1.43
N PRO A 14 22.37 5.41 1.43
CA PRO A 14 21.31 4.84 2.24
C PRO A 14 21.05 3.36 1.91
N THR A 15 20.64 2.62 2.92
CA THR A 15 20.28 1.20 2.88
C THR A 15 18.79 1.03 3.19
N ASN A 16 18.28 -0.20 3.09
CA ASN A 16 16.92 -0.56 3.52
C ASN A 16 16.60 -0.17 4.97
N SER A 17 17.60 -0.08 5.84
CA SER A 17 17.41 0.16 7.27
C SER A 17 17.26 1.63 7.66
N ASN A 18 17.73 2.55 6.80
CA ASN A 18 17.81 3.98 7.09
C ASN A 18 17.27 4.84 5.94
N SER A 19 16.34 4.31 5.15
CA SER A 19 15.69 5.06 4.08
C SER A 19 14.22 4.67 3.91
N ILE A 20 13.48 5.56 3.23
CA ILE A 20 12.11 5.33 2.80
C ILE A 20 12.14 5.22 1.27
N GLY A 21 11.67 4.09 0.74
CA GLY A 21 11.47 3.91 -0.70
C GLY A 21 10.14 4.49 -1.16
N ILE A 22 10.14 5.17 -2.31
CA ILE A 22 8.93 5.62 -3.00
C ILE A 22 8.91 4.94 -4.37
N GLU A 23 7.92 4.08 -4.59
CA GLU A 23 7.72 3.35 -5.85
C GLU A 23 6.68 4.08 -6.69
N VAL A 24 7.04 4.47 -7.91
CA VAL A 24 6.14 5.08 -8.88
C VAL A 24 5.99 4.12 -10.05
N VAL A 25 4.75 3.73 -10.36
CA VAL A 25 4.47 2.73 -11.40
C VAL A 25 4.93 3.27 -12.75
N GLY A 26 5.81 2.50 -13.40
CA GLY A 26 6.41 2.80 -14.69
C GLY A 26 6.68 1.50 -15.47
N ALA A 27 6.33 1.44 -16.75
CA ALA A 27 6.76 0.40 -17.67
C ALA A 27 8.13 0.74 -18.30
N PHE A 28 9.04 -0.24 -18.35
CA PHE A 28 10.27 -0.16 -19.13
C PHE A 28 10.05 -0.82 -20.50
N ASN A 29 10.50 -0.15 -21.56
CA ASN A 29 10.47 -0.69 -22.90
C ASN A 29 11.83 -1.29 -23.26
N ASP A 30 11.92 -2.62 -23.27
CA ASP A 30 13.14 -3.37 -23.59
C ASP A 30 13.69 -3.11 -25.01
N GLU A 31 12.85 -2.66 -25.96
CA GLU A 31 13.30 -2.38 -27.33
C GLU A 31 13.98 -1.02 -27.45
N THR A 32 13.49 -0.02 -26.71
CA THR A 32 14.03 1.35 -26.75
C THR A 32 14.99 1.64 -25.60
N GLU A 33 15.05 0.76 -24.60
CA GLU A 33 15.76 0.96 -23.33
C GLU A 33 15.30 2.25 -22.61
N GLU A 34 14.00 2.57 -22.71
CA GLU A 34 13.40 3.78 -22.14
C GLU A 34 12.27 3.44 -21.17
N TRP A 35 12.15 4.25 -20.12
CA TRP A 35 11.02 4.23 -19.20
C TRP A 35 9.85 5.05 -19.76
N GLU A 36 8.63 4.60 -19.49
CA GLU A 36 7.45 5.41 -19.80
C GLU A 36 7.50 6.77 -19.09
N PRO A 37 7.02 7.85 -19.72
CA PRO A 37 7.00 9.15 -19.10
C PRO A 37 6.12 9.17 -17.83
N VAL A 38 6.63 9.78 -16.76
CA VAL A 38 5.87 9.98 -15.51
C VAL A 38 4.67 10.90 -15.77
N THR A 39 3.47 10.47 -15.38
CA THR A 39 2.25 11.28 -15.62
C THR A 39 2.21 12.53 -14.74
N PRO A 40 1.48 13.59 -15.14
CA PRO A 40 1.28 14.76 -14.29
C PRO A 40 0.80 14.42 -12.88
N GLU A 41 -0.15 13.49 -12.73
CA GLU A 41 -0.70 13.07 -11.42
C GLU A 41 0.34 12.36 -10.56
N GLN A 42 1.18 11.53 -11.17
CA GLN A 42 2.31 10.89 -10.49
C GLN A 42 3.34 11.92 -10.04
N ILE A 43 3.69 12.89 -10.89
CA ILE A 43 4.61 13.99 -10.54
C ILE A 43 4.08 14.75 -9.32
N ILE A 44 2.81 15.15 -9.37
CA ILE A 44 2.17 15.96 -8.32
C ILE A 44 2.11 15.20 -6.99
N SER A 45 1.61 13.97 -7.01
CA SER A 45 1.47 13.16 -5.79
C SER A 45 2.82 12.80 -5.18
N THR A 46 3.80 12.45 -6.02
CA THR A 46 5.15 12.09 -5.60
C THR A 46 5.92 13.29 -5.05
N ALA A 47 5.86 14.46 -5.72
CA ALA A 47 6.46 15.69 -5.22
C ALA A 47 5.85 16.12 -3.88
N TRP A 48 4.52 16.04 -3.74
CA TRP A 48 3.84 16.37 -2.49
C TRP A 48 4.29 15.45 -1.35
N LEU A 49 4.29 14.13 -1.57
CA LEU A 49 4.77 13.17 -0.58
C LEU A 49 6.23 13.44 -0.21
N THR A 50 7.08 13.67 -1.21
CA THR A 50 8.52 13.91 -1.01
C THR A 50 8.76 15.16 -0.16
N ASN A 51 8.11 16.29 -0.47
CA ASN A 51 8.23 17.52 0.33
C ASN A 51 7.79 17.31 1.79
N ASN A 52 6.71 16.56 2.03
CA ASN A 52 6.26 16.25 3.39
C ASN A 52 7.28 15.39 4.15
N LEU A 53 7.91 14.42 3.49
CA LEU A 53 8.96 13.59 4.09
C LEU A 53 10.21 14.41 4.39
N LEU A 54 10.65 15.25 3.46
CA LEU A 54 11.80 16.15 3.66
C LEU A 54 11.58 17.03 4.90
N ASN A 55 10.41 17.66 5.00
CA ASN A 55 10.07 18.50 6.14
C ASN A 55 9.98 17.69 7.45
N ARG A 56 9.25 16.56 7.43
CA ARG A 56 9.00 15.75 8.63
C ARG A 56 10.27 15.23 9.29
N TYR A 57 11.28 14.93 8.49
CA TYR A 57 12.55 14.34 8.94
C TYR A 57 13.73 15.33 8.90
N GLY A 58 13.50 16.58 8.49
CA GLY A 58 14.56 17.58 8.40
C GLY A 58 15.63 17.24 7.35
N LEU A 59 15.23 16.62 6.24
CA LEU A 59 16.12 16.20 5.15
C LEU A 59 16.20 17.27 4.06
N GLY A 60 17.36 17.39 3.42
CA GLY A 60 17.58 18.27 2.27
C GLY A 60 17.44 17.56 0.93
N PHE A 61 17.60 18.31 -0.16
CA PHE A 61 17.57 17.73 -1.52
C PHE A 61 18.72 16.76 -1.82
N ASP A 62 19.83 16.88 -1.09
CA ASP A 62 20.98 15.98 -1.17
C ASP A 62 20.70 14.60 -0.55
N ASP A 63 19.63 14.49 0.26
CA ASP A 63 19.17 13.23 0.86
C ASP A 63 18.19 12.47 -0.06
N ILE A 64 17.91 13.00 -1.26
CA ILE A 64 17.10 12.33 -2.27
C ILE A 64 18.02 11.58 -3.22
N TYR A 65 17.82 10.27 -3.31
CA TYR A 65 18.62 9.39 -4.15
C TYR A 65 17.73 8.67 -5.17
N SER A 66 18.19 8.60 -6.41
CA SER A 66 17.58 7.70 -7.39
C SER A 66 18.07 6.28 -7.15
N HIS A 67 17.21 5.28 -7.36
CA HIS A 67 17.57 3.89 -7.10
C HIS A 67 18.75 3.40 -7.94
N ASP A 68 18.76 3.77 -9.22
CA ASP A 68 19.82 3.51 -10.19
C ASP A 68 21.14 4.22 -9.86
N GLN A 69 21.13 5.26 -9.02
CA GLN A 69 22.35 5.90 -8.52
C GLN A 69 23.00 5.10 -7.38
N ILE A 70 22.19 4.55 -6.47
CA ILE A 70 22.70 3.97 -5.20
C ILE A 70 22.82 2.46 -5.23
N SER A 71 22.15 1.77 -6.14
CA SER A 71 22.09 0.31 -6.24
C SER A 71 22.27 -0.17 -7.68
N LYS A 72 22.51 -1.48 -7.87
CA LYS A 72 22.61 -2.12 -9.19
C LYS A 72 21.20 -2.33 -9.76
N LYS A 73 20.68 -1.30 -10.40
CA LYS A 73 19.34 -1.24 -10.98
C LYS A 73 19.37 -0.81 -12.44
N GLU A 74 18.24 -0.98 -13.11
CA GLU A 74 18.10 -0.60 -14.51
C GLU A 74 18.33 0.93 -14.63
N PRO A 75 19.15 1.39 -15.59
CA PRO A 75 19.40 2.83 -15.75
C PRO A 75 18.08 3.60 -15.92
N GLY A 76 17.95 4.71 -15.19
CA GLY A 76 16.75 5.56 -15.27
C GLY A 76 15.61 5.21 -14.31
N GLU A 77 15.61 4.02 -13.67
CA GLU A 77 14.52 3.51 -12.81
C GLU A 77 14.06 4.56 -11.77
N GLY A 78 14.99 5.14 -11.01
CA GLY A 78 14.67 6.24 -10.09
C GLY A 78 14.89 7.62 -10.69
N THR A 79 15.83 7.75 -11.62
CA THR A 79 16.25 9.05 -12.16
C THR A 79 15.14 9.77 -12.93
N ILE A 80 14.30 9.05 -13.69
CA ILE A 80 13.19 9.68 -14.41
C ILE A 80 12.17 10.33 -13.46
N VAL A 81 11.85 9.65 -12.36
CA VAL A 81 10.97 10.17 -11.31
C VAL A 81 11.59 11.36 -10.62
N ARG A 82 12.86 11.25 -10.19
CA ARG A 82 13.58 12.34 -9.50
C ARG A 82 13.63 13.61 -10.35
N GLN A 83 13.95 13.48 -11.64
CA GLN A 83 13.99 14.62 -12.57
C GLN A 83 12.62 15.25 -12.76
N ALA A 84 11.58 14.43 -12.90
CA ALA A 84 10.22 14.91 -13.11
C ALA A 84 9.66 15.70 -11.91
N ILE A 85 9.99 15.30 -10.68
CA ILE A 85 9.53 15.99 -9.46
C ILE A 85 10.42 17.16 -9.06
N SER A 86 11.70 17.20 -9.48
CA SER A 86 12.69 18.18 -9.03
C SER A 86 12.22 19.65 -9.13
N PRO A 87 11.49 20.10 -10.17
CA PRO A 87 10.99 21.47 -10.24
C PRO A 87 9.93 21.82 -9.19
N TYR A 88 9.35 20.81 -8.52
CA TYR A 88 8.25 20.94 -7.56
C TYR A 88 8.70 20.68 -6.12
N LEU A 89 9.98 20.40 -5.91
CA LEU A 89 10.54 20.22 -4.58
C LEU A 89 10.77 21.59 -3.93
N VAL A 90 10.28 21.75 -2.71
CA VAL A 90 10.38 23.00 -1.93
C VAL A 90 10.86 22.64 -0.53
N TYR A 91 12.06 23.10 -0.18
CA TYR A 91 12.66 22.86 1.13
C TYR A 91 13.57 24.04 1.56
N PRO A 92 13.57 24.44 2.85
CA PRO A 92 12.61 24.00 3.89
C PRO A 92 11.20 24.45 3.54
N LEU A 93 10.19 23.67 3.96
CA LEU A 93 8.82 24.18 3.98
C LEU A 93 8.80 25.22 5.11
N ASP A 94 8.83 26.50 4.75
CA ASP A 94 8.65 27.56 5.74
C ASP A 94 7.20 27.51 6.21
N GLU A 95 6.98 27.02 7.43
CA GLU A 95 5.65 26.94 8.04
C GLU A 95 5.02 28.32 8.24
N ASN A 96 5.81 29.40 8.15
CA ASN A 96 5.32 30.79 8.16
C ASN A 96 5.07 31.34 6.75
N ASP A 97 5.48 30.66 5.68
CA ASP A 97 5.11 31.04 4.31
C ASP A 97 3.69 30.54 4.02
N SER A 98 2.68 31.27 4.50
CA SER A 98 1.26 30.98 4.24
C SER A 98 0.90 30.88 2.75
N ASP A 99 1.83 31.26 1.86
CA ASP A 99 1.66 31.26 0.41
C ASP A 99 2.28 30.02 -0.27
N TRP A 100 2.97 29.13 0.45
CA TRP A 100 3.57 27.94 -0.17
C TRP A 100 2.50 27.03 -0.81
N TRP A 101 1.35 26.87 -0.15
CA TRP A 101 0.21 26.13 -0.69
C TRP A 101 -0.32 26.84 -1.96
N HIS A 102 -0.34 28.17 -1.99
CA HIS A 102 -0.74 28.92 -3.18
C HIS A 102 0.27 28.78 -4.32
N LYS A 103 1.58 28.78 -4.05
CA LYS A 103 2.63 28.55 -5.06
C LYS A 103 2.60 27.12 -5.61
N PHE A 104 2.34 26.15 -4.74
CA PHE A 104 2.12 24.76 -5.12
C PHE A 104 0.85 24.65 -5.97
N ILE A 105 -0.31 25.11 -5.49
CA ILE A 105 -1.57 25.15 -6.25
C ILE A 105 -1.41 25.92 -7.56
N HIS A 106 -0.67 27.01 -7.59
CA HIS A 106 -0.41 27.76 -8.82
C HIS A 106 0.41 26.95 -9.82
N SER A 107 1.42 26.21 -9.35
CA SER A 107 2.17 25.25 -10.17
C SER A 107 1.27 24.12 -10.70
N ILE A 108 0.34 23.61 -9.88
CA ILE A 108 -0.68 22.63 -10.30
C ILE A 108 -1.62 23.22 -11.35
N GLN A 109 -2.14 24.43 -11.12
CA GLN A 109 -3.07 25.12 -12.03
C GLN A 109 -2.42 25.43 -13.39
N ASN A 110 -1.15 25.78 -13.41
CA ASN A 110 -0.41 26.01 -14.65
C ASN A 110 -0.13 24.69 -15.39
N MET A 111 0.04 23.58 -14.67
CA MET A 111 0.18 22.24 -15.26
C MET A 111 -1.11 21.77 -15.93
N ILE A 112 -2.26 21.98 -15.28
CA ILE A 112 -3.60 21.65 -15.84
C ILE A 112 -3.94 22.53 -17.06
N LYS A 113 -3.37 23.74 -17.14
CA LYS A 113 -3.55 24.67 -18.28
C LYS A 113 -2.60 24.40 -19.45
N SER A 114 -1.64 23.47 -19.31
CA SER A 114 -0.81 23.01 -20.43
C SER A 114 -1.68 22.25 -21.44
N PRO A 115 -1.53 22.46 -22.76
CA PRO A 115 -2.50 22.03 -23.75
C PRO A 115 -2.38 20.53 -24.05
N VAL A 116 -2.85 19.69 -23.13
CA VAL A 116 -3.33 18.33 -23.44
C VAL A 116 -4.84 18.34 -23.24
N LYS A 117 -5.54 18.17 -24.35
CA LYS A 117 -6.98 18.40 -24.51
C LYS A 117 -7.83 17.61 -23.52
N ASN A 118 -8.78 18.32 -22.92
CA ASN A 118 -10.08 17.86 -22.42
C ASN A 118 -10.08 16.83 -21.28
N LEU A 119 -10.00 17.33 -20.05
CA LEU A 119 -10.99 16.91 -19.05
C LEU A 119 -11.34 18.09 -18.15
N LEU A 120 -12.55 18.60 -18.33
CA LEU A 120 -13.14 19.66 -17.52
C LEU A 120 -13.42 19.08 -16.11
N LEU A 121 -12.47 19.16 -15.18
CA LEU A 121 -12.72 18.82 -13.79
C LEU A 121 -13.41 20.00 -13.10
N LEU A 122 -14.73 19.90 -12.98
CA LEU A 122 -15.54 20.74 -12.10
C LEU A 122 -15.13 20.44 -10.64
N LEU A 123 -14.14 21.17 -10.14
CA LEU A 123 -13.90 21.29 -8.70
C LEU A 123 -15.06 22.08 -8.09
N SER A 124 -16.08 21.35 -7.64
CA SER A 124 -17.03 21.89 -6.69
C SER A 124 -16.26 22.26 -5.41
N LEU A 125 -16.14 23.56 -5.17
CA LEU A 125 -15.74 24.12 -3.89
C LEU A 125 -16.73 23.64 -2.84
N VAL A 126 -16.37 22.59 -2.11
CA VAL A 126 -16.99 22.29 -0.82
C VAL A 126 -16.34 23.24 0.18
N SER A 127 -16.87 24.45 0.30
CA SER A 127 -16.59 25.31 1.43
C SER A 127 -17.31 24.73 2.65
N LEU A 128 -16.58 24.00 3.51
CA LEU A 128 -17.00 23.77 4.89
C LEU A 128 -16.92 25.11 5.63
N GLN A 129 -18.04 25.84 5.66
CA GLN A 129 -18.24 26.88 6.67
C GLN A 129 -18.61 26.17 7.98
N CYS A 130 -17.69 26.14 8.93
CA CYS A 130 -18.02 25.80 10.31
C CYS A 130 -18.85 26.95 10.88
N THR A 131 -20.16 26.75 11.04
CA THR A 131 -21.00 27.62 11.84
C THR A 131 -20.84 27.22 13.30
N ASN A 132 -20.11 28.03 14.08
CA ASN A 132 -20.15 27.94 15.54
C ASN A 132 -21.59 28.21 15.99
N SER A 133 -22.18 27.20 16.63
CA SER A 133 -23.47 27.32 17.28
C SER A 133 -23.27 27.71 18.74
N HIS A 134 -23.93 28.81 19.12
CA HIS A 134 -24.40 29.17 20.46
C HIS A 134 -23.44 29.01 21.64
N ASP A 135 -22.84 30.13 22.06
CA ASP A 135 -22.62 30.41 23.47
C ASP A 135 -23.79 31.25 23.98
N HIS A 136 -24.62 30.65 24.84
CA HIS A 136 -25.57 31.36 25.67
C HIS A 136 -25.04 31.31 27.10
N SER A 137 -24.67 32.48 27.60
CA SER A 137 -24.34 32.77 28.97
C SER A 137 -25.50 32.43 29.92
N SER A 138 -25.21 31.72 31.00
CA SER A 138 -25.82 31.98 32.30
C SER A 138 -24.93 31.46 33.42
N GLU A 139 -24.56 32.39 34.29
CA GLU A 139 -23.96 32.21 35.60
C GLU A 139 -24.93 31.46 36.52
N ILE A 140 -24.44 30.52 37.35
CA ILE A 140 -24.90 30.34 38.74
C ILE A 140 -23.69 29.93 39.60
N GLU A 141 -23.54 30.68 40.70
CA GLU A 141 -22.54 30.57 41.76
C GLU A 141 -22.68 29.34 42.68
N SER A 142 -21.56 29.06 43.35
CA SER A 142 -21.39 28.67 44.77
C SER A 142 -22.12 27.44 45.33
N ASP A 143 -21.35 26.42 45.73
CA ASP A 143 -21.05 26.07 47.14
C ASP A 143 -20.37 24.70 47.17
N SER A 144 -19.08 24.62 47.54
CA SER A 144 -18.55 24.43 48.89
C SER A 144 -18.72 23.01 49.48
N ILE A 145 -17.62 22.53 50.08
CA ILE A 145 -17.48 21.36 50.97
C ILE A 145 -17.18 20.01 50.27
N SER A 146 -15.91 19.61 50.31
CA SER A 146 -15.48 18.56 51.24
C SER A 146 -13.94 18.45 51.31
N ARG A 147 -13.45 18.52 52.54
CA ARG A 147 -12.06 18.37 52.94
C ARG A 147 -12.00 17.11 53.77
N SER A 148 -11.30 16.08 53.31
CA SER A 148 -10.69 15.09 54.20
C SER A 148 -9.63 14.29 53.45
N SER A 149 -8.41 14.60 53.87
CA SER A 149 -7.15 13.92 53.65
C SER A 149 -7.09 12.51 54.25
N VAL A 150 -6.09 11.76 53.77
CA VAL A 150 -5.24 10.75 54.43
C VAL A 150 -5.36 9.36 53.81
N GLY A 151 -4.23 8.89 53.28
CA GLY A 151 -4.05 7.51 52.85
C GLY A 151 -2.84 7.30 51.95
N SER A 152 -1.64 7.61 52.44
CA SER A 152 -0.38 7.20 51.80
C SER A 152 -0.31 5.67 51.72
N SER A 153 -0.15 5.12 50.51
CA SER A 153 0.53 3.84 50.33
C SER A 153 1.40 3.89 49.10
N SER A 154 2.69 3.74 49.36
CA SER A 154 3.80 3.66 48.43
C SER A 154 3.71 2.33 47.69
N GLY A 155 3.62 2.37 46.37
CA GLY A 155 3.70 1.21 45.50
C GLY A 155 4.31 1.62 44.18
N ASN A 156 5.63 1.48 44.06
CA ASN A 156 6.32 1.49 42.77
C ASN A 156 5.81 0.29 41.97
N VAL A 157 4.99 0.56 40.94
CA VAL A 157 4.71 -0.43 39.90
C VAL A 157 5.56 -0.07 38.70
N ASP A 158 6.58 -0.88 38.50
CA ASP A 158 7.44 -0.96 37.34
C ASP A 158 6.61 -1.41 36.13
N THR A 159 6.13 -0.47 35.32
CA THR A 159 5.51 -0.77 34.01
C THR A 159 6.58 -0.82 32.93
N SER A 160 7.36 -1.90 32.96
CA SER A 160 8.05 -2.44 31.79
C SER A 160 7.14 -3.48 31.13
N MET A 161 6.16 -3.01 30.34
CA MET A 161 5.53 -3.86 29.33
C MET A 161 6.24 -3.64 28.01
N HIS A 162 7.14 -4.57 27.69
CA HIS A 162 7.53 -4.86 26.33
C HIS A 162 6.27 -5.20 25.52
N VAL A 163 5.72 -4.20 24.84
CA VAL A 163 4.77 -4.42 23.76
C VAL A 163 5.58 -4.91 22.58
N SER A 164 5.54 -6.22 22.33
CA SER A 164 6.05 -6.78 21.07
C SER A 164 5.29 -6.09 19.94
N ALA A 165 6.00 -5.53 18.97
CA ALA A 165 5.42 -4.93 17.77
C ALA A 165 4.55 -5.96 17.05
N ALA A 166 3.23 -5.88 17.28
CA ALA A 166 2.26 -6.63 16.51
C ALA A 166 2.39 -6.15 15.07
N HIS A 167 2.75 -7.09 14.20
CA HIS A 167 2.85 -6.92 12.75
C HIS A 167 1.53 -6.32 12.25
N ILE A 168 1.54 -5.04 11.84
CA ILE A 168 0.36 -4.36 11.31
C ILE A 168 0.02 -5.06 10.00
N ARG A 169 -1.05 -5.86 10.01
CA ARG A 169 -1.57 -6.51 8.81
C ARG A 169 -2.50 -5.50 8.13
N ASP A 170 -2.15 -5.06 6.92
CA ASP A 170 -2.97 -4.17 6.07
C ASP A 170 -4.30 -4.82 5.60
N THR A 171 -4.77 -5.87 6.26
CA THR A 171 -5.87 -6.71 5.80
C THR A 171 -6.92 -6.84 6.91
N SER A 172 -7.96 -6.01 6.84
CA SER A 172 -9.04 -5.92 7.84
C SER A 172 -10.14 -6.99 7.69
N VAL A 173 -10.09 -7.82 6.64
CA VAL A 173 -11.02 -8.93 6.45
C VAL A 173 -10.53 -10.17 7.19
N VAL A 174 -11.17 -10.48 8.31
CA VAL A 174 -10.91 -11.70 9.09
C VAL A 174 -11.84 -12.81 8.62
N ILE A 175 -11.25 -13.94 8.20
CA ILE A 175 -11.98 -15.13 7.77
C ILE A 175 -11.66 -16.26 8.76
N ASN A 176 -12.70 -16.82 9.37
CA ASN A 176 -12.61 -17.94 10.31
C ASN A 176 -13.63 -19.03 9.96
N ASP A 177 -13.66 -20.12 10.72
CA ASP A 177 -14.53 -21.28 10.45
C ASP A 177 -16.03 -20.97 10.49
N THR A 178 -16.42 -19.93 11.22
CA THR A 178 -17.83 -19.47 11.32
C THR A 178 -18.20 -18.47 10.23
N THR A 179 -17.23 -17.99 9.46
CA THR A 179 -17.46 -16.98 8.42
C THR A 179 -18.33 -17.55 7.30
N SER A 180 -19.42 -16.85 6.99
CA SER A 180 -20.31 -17.22 5.90
C SER A 180 -19.69 -16.81 4.58
N ILE A 181 -19.50 -17.77 3.67
CA ILE A 181 -18.92 -17.54 2.35
C ILE A 181 -19.92 -18.03 1.30
N LEU A 182 -20.46 -17.11 0.52
CA LEU A 182 -21.39 -17.39 -0.57
C LEU A 182 -20.71 -17.10 -1.91
N ILE A 183 -20.54 -18.13 -2.73
CA ILE A 183 -20.03 -17.98 -4.09
C ILE A 183 -21.21 -17.69 -5.02
N LYS A 184 -21.21 -16.54 -5.69
CA LYS A 184 -22.29 -16.13 -6.60
C LYS A 184 -21.99 -16.50 -8.04
N SER A 185 -20.76 -16.25 -8.49
CA SER A 185 -20.29 -16.60 -9.82
C SER A 185 -18.79 -16.82 -9.81
N MET A 186 -18.32 -17.73 -10.67
CA MET A 186 -16.90 -17.98 -10.92
C MET A 186 -16.70 -18.26 -12.41
N GLU A 187 -15.66 -17.66 -12.97
CA GLU A 187 -15.33 -17.70 -14.38
C GLU A 187 -13.82 -17.87 -14.51
N LYS A 188 -13.39 -18.71 -15.43
CA LYS A 188 -11.97 -18.93 -15.68
C LYS A 188 -11.45 -17.89 -16.67
N VAL A 189 -10.35 -17.26 -16.30
CA VAL A 189 -9.62 -16.30 -17.13
C VAL A 189 -8.25 -16.89 -17.40
N THR A 190 -8.01 -17.24 -18.66
CA THR A 190 -6.68 -17.65 -19.12
C THR A 190 -6.08 -16.51 -19.94
N GLY A 191 -4.90 -16.02 -19.57
CA GLY A 191 -4.10 -15.18 -20.45
C GLY A 191 -3.68 -16.00 -21.66
N ILE A 192 -3.95 -15.52 -22.87
CA ILE A 192 -3.71 -16.27 -24.12
C ILE A 192 -2.38 -15.85 -24.79
N ASN A 193 -1.48 -15.17 -24.07
CA ASN A 193 -0.37 -14.46 -24.72
C ASN A 193 1.04 -15.02 -24.42
N GLY A 194 1.20 -15.96 -23.48
CA GLY A 194 2.48 -16.64 -23.26
C GLY A 194 2.81 -17.65 -24.38
N LYS A 195 3.74 -17.31 -25.28
CA LYS A 195 4.41 -18.31 -26.12
C LYS A 195 5.29 -19.21 -25.22
N GLY A 196 4.85 -20.44 -24.97
CA GLY A 196 5.78 -21.57 -24.81
C GLY A 196 6.13 -22.10 -23.41
N GLU A 197 5.26 -22.04 -22.41
CA GLU A 197 5.53 -22.72 -21.11
C GLU A 197 4.65 -23.96 -20.83
N PRO A 198 5.20 -25.03 -20.20
CA PRO A 198 4.45 -26.23 -19.76
C PRO A 198 3.29 -25.96 -18.79
N ILE A 199 3.23 -24.75 -18.20
CA ILE A 199 2.20 -24.35 -17.24
C ILE A 199 0.86 -24.03 -17.94
N ILE A 200 0.86 -23.62 -19.21
CA ILE A 200 -0.36 -23.23 -19.93
C ILE A 200 -1.30 -24.43 -20.14
N SER A 201 -0.76 -25.62 -20.41
CA SER A 201 -1.57 -26.84 -20.53
C SER A 201 -2.21 -27.21 -19.19
N LYS A 202 -1.42 -27.17 -18.10
CA LYS A 202 -1.92 -27.40 -16.74
C LYS A 202 -2.98 -26.38 -16.34
N CYS A 203 -2.86 -25.14 -16.81
CA CYS A 203 -3.86 -24.12 -16.57
C CYS A 203 -5.22 -24.53 -17.14
N LYS A 204 -5.30 -25.15 -18.33
CA LYS A 204 -6.57 -25.57 -18.92
C LYS A 204 -7.32 -26.59 -18.05
N ASP A 205 -6.60 -27.50 -17.42
CA ASP A 205 -7.17 -28.55 -16.58
C ASP A 205 -7.40 -28.11 -15.13
N TRP A 206 -6.70 -27.07 -14.68
CA TRP A 206 -6.87 -26.53 -13.33
C TRP A 206 -8.27 -25.96 -13.13
N THR A 207 -9.03 -26.56 -12.23
CA THR A 207 -10.39 -26.15 -11.90
C THR A 207 -10.60 -26.24 -10.40
N LEU A 208 -11.41 -25.34 -9.86
CA LEU A 208 -11.84 -25.37 -8.47
C LEU A 208 -13.35 -25.34 -8.43
N ASP A 209 -13.95 -26.34 -7.78
CA ASP A 209 -15.37 -26.30 -7.46
C ASP A 209 -15.64 -25.37 -6.27
N SER A 210 -16.91 -25.09 -6.02
CA SER A 210 -17.31 -24.18 -4.94
C SER A 210 -16.83 -24.64 -3.56
N ALA A 211 -16.83 -25.95 -3.29
CA ALA A 211 -16.38 -26.50 -2.01
C ALA A 211 -14.87 -26.33 -1.82
N SER A 212 -14.09 -26.51 -2.88
CA SER A 212 -12.64 -26.33 -2.91
C SER A 212 -12.27 -24.87 -2.73
N ILE A 213 -13.01 -23.95 -3.36
CA ILE A 213 -12.82 -22.50 -3.16
C ILE A 213 -13.05 -22.12 -1.69
N VAL A 214 -14.14 -22.60 -1.07
CA VAL A 214 -14.40 -22.31 0.35
C VAL A 214 -13.29 -22.86 1.25
N LYS A 215 -12.84 -24.10 1.01
CA LYS A 215 -11.72 -24.69 1.76
C LYS A 215 -10.42 -23.90 1.57
N MET A 216 -10.10 -23.52 0.34
CA MET A 216 -8.94 -22.71 0.02
C MET A 216 -8.98 -21.36 0.75
N ILE A 217 -10.11 -20.65 0.69
CA ILE A 217 -10.29 -19.36 1.39
C ILE A 217 -10.04 -19.53 2.90
N ARG A 218 -10.54 -20.60 3.52
CA ARG A 218 -10.36 -20.87 4.96
C ARG A 218 -8.94 -21.28 5.34
N ASN A 219 -8.18 -21.89 4.43
CA ASN A 219 -6.78 -22.26 4.67
C ASN A 219 -5.80 -21.13 4.32
N SER A 220 -6.30 -20.02 3.77
CA SER A 220 -5.49 -18.87 3.40
C SER A 220 -5.38 -17.89 4.56
N TYR A 221 -4.34 -17.07 4.54
CA TYR A 221 -4.09 -16.04 5.54
C TYR A 221 -3.82 -14.70 4.86
N PRO A 222 -4.15 -13.58 5.52
CA PRO A 222 -3.85 -12.25 4.99
C PRO A 222 -2.35 -12.05 4.83
N ILE A 223 -1.93 -11.51 3.70
CA ILE A 223 -0.55 -11.14 3.38
C ILE A 223 -0.46 -9.67 2.96
N ASN A 224 0.69 -9.05 3.19
CA ASN A 224 0.95 -7.69 2.72
C ASN A 224 1.53 -7.70 1.29
N SER A 225 1.69 -6.52 0.68
CA SER A 225 2.25 -6.39 -0.67
C SER A 225 3.69 -6.89 -0.78
N HIS A 226 4.48 -6.77 0.30
CA HIS A 226 5.86 -7.25 0.34
C HIS A 226 5.88 -8.79 0.22
N ASP A 227 5.18 -9.50 1.10
CA ASP A 227 5.04 -10.96 1.07
C ASP A 227 4.52 -11.43 -0.29
N PHE A 228 3.51 -10.74 -0.82
CA PHE A 228 2.95 -11.06 -2.13
C PHE A 228 4.01 -11.04 -3.24
N MET A 229 4.82 -9.99 -3.32
CA MET A 229 5.81 -9.81 -4.38
C MET A 229 6.97 -10.81 -4.30
N TYR A 230 7.38 -11.23 -3.11
CA TYR A 230 8.54 -12.11 -2.94
C TYR A 230 8.19 -13.59 -2.85
N LEU A 231 7.00 -13.94 -2.38
CA LEU A 231 6.67 -15.32 -2.03
C LEU A 231 5.71 -16.00 -3.00
N TYR A 232 5.05 -15.25 -3.89
CA TYR A 232 3.98 -15.80 -4.73
C TYR A 232 4.27 -15.62 -6.22
N ASN A 233 3.96 -16.65 -7.00
CA ASN A 233 4.14 -16.63 -8.45
C ASN A 233 2.89 -16.03 -9.10
N VAL A 234 3.04 -14.99 -9.92
CA VAL A 234 1.93 -14.45 -10.70
C VAL A 234 1.78 -15.26 -11.99
N LEU A 235 0.78 -16.15 -12.04
CA LEU A 235 0.53 -16.99 -13.22
C LEU A 235 -0.58 -16.38 -14.09
N GLU A 236 -0.52 -16.57 -15.41
CA GLU A 236 -1.61 -16.23 -16.35
C GLU A 236 -2.85 -17.15 -16.24
N CYS A 237 -3.09 -17.69 -15.05
CA CYS A 237 -4.10 -18.69 -14.77
C CYS A 237 -4.95 -18.27 -13.57
N GLU A 238 -6.12 -17.70 -13.85
CA GLU A 238 -6.97 -17.11 -12.83
C GLU A 238 -8.41 -17.61 -12.89
N LEU A 239 -9.05 -17.63 -11.72
CA LEU A 239 -10.51 -17.70 -11.59
C LEU A 239 -10.98 -16.35 -11.04
N THR A 240 -11.84 -15.66 -11.79
CA THR A 240 -12.48 -14.43 -11.34
C THR A 240 -13.93 -14.70 -10.95
N GLY A 241 -14.47 -13.95 -10.01
CA GLY A 241 -15.86 -14.17 -9.62
C GLY A 241 -16.42 -13.12 -8.69
N LYS A 242 -17.65 -13.36 -8.26
CA LYS A 242 -18.33 -12.59 -7.23
C LYS A 242 -18.61 -13.50 -6.06
N ILE A 243 -18.22 -13.06 -4.87
CA ILE A 243 -18.52 -13.74 -3.61
C ILE A 243 -19.16 -12.77 -2.63
N ALA A 244 -19.74 -13.31 -1.57
CA ALA A 244 -20.08 -12.54 -0.38
C ALA A 244 -19.47 -13.21 0.86
N ILE A 245 -18.74 -12.43 1.67
CA ILE A 245 -18.17 -12.86 2.94
C ILE A 245 -18.94 -12.13 4.04
N ASN A 246 -19.59 -12.86 4.95
CA ASN A 246 -20.52 -12.30 5.93
C ASN A 246 -21.53 -11.32 5.30
N ASN A 247 -22.08 -11.71 4.14
CA ASN A 247 -23.03 -10.93 3.35
C ASN A 247 -22.45 -9.63 2.72
N VAL A 248 -21.16 -9.34 2.89
CA VAL A 248 -20.47 -8.23 2.23
C VAL A 248 -19.98 -8.70 0.86
N PRO A 249 -20.37 -8.05 -0.25
CA PRO A 249 -20.00 -8.48 -1.60
C PRO A 249 -18.56 -8.09 -1.93
N TYR A 250 -17.85 -9.00 -2.61
CA TYR A 250 -16.52 -8.76 -3.17
C TYR A 250 -16.44 -9.30 -4.59
N LYS A 251 -15.62 -8.65 -5.43
CA LYS A 251 -15.01 -9.35 -6.56
C LYS A 251 -13.83 -10.15 -6.02
N ILE A 252 -13.71 -11.40 -6.44
CA ILE A 252 -12.54 -12.25 -6.13
C ILE A 252 -11.75 -12.53 -7.40
N VAL A 253 -10.43 -12.57 -7.27
CA VAL A 253 -9.51 -13.13 -8.27
C VAL A 253 -8.61 -14.14 -7.57
N ILE A 254 -8.72 -15.41 -7.95
CA ILE A 254 -7.89 -16.51 -7.45
C ILE A 254 -6.84 -16.82 -8.50
N ASN A 255 -5.57 -16.73 -8.15
CA ASN A 255 -4.47 -17.06 -9.05
C ASN A 255 -3.95 -18.46 -8.74
N ALA A 256 -3.61 -19.24 -9.77
CA ALA A 256 -3.06 -20.58 -9.61
C ALA A 256 -1.69 -20.63 -8.89
N GLY A 257 -1.10 -19.46 -8.62
CA GLY A 257 0.13 -19.26 -7.85
C GLY A 257 -0.06 -19.17 -6.33
N SER A 258 -1.10 -19.79 -5.76
CA SER A 258 -1.35 -19.86 -4.31
C SER A 258 -1.76 -18.56 -3.61
N TYR A 259 -2.43 -17.65 -4.31
CA TYR A 259 -3.00 -16.46 -3.69
C TYR A 259 -4.36 -16.09 -4.27
N PHE A 260 -5.11 -15.26 -3.54
CA PHE A 260 -6.27 -14.58 -4.10
C PHE A 260 -6.37 -13.13 -3.61
N LYS A 261 -7.10 -12.33 -4.38
CA LYS A 261 -7.41 -10.93 -4.07
C LYS A 261 -8.90 -10.75 -3.92
N LEU A 262 -9.32 -10.00 -2.91
CA LEU A 262 -10.68 -9.49 -2.75
C LEU A 262 -10.69 -8.00 -3.04
N PHE A 263 -11.52 -7.59 -3.96
CA PHE A 263 -11.74 -6.18 -4.29
C PHE A 263 -13.03 -5.73 -3.63
N GLY A 264 -12.89 -4.86 -2.63
CA GLY A 264 -13.98 -4.09 -2.05
C GLY A 264 -14.27 -2.83 -2.88
N ASN A 265 -14.90 -1.84 -2.26
CA ASN A 265 -15.20 -0.56 -2.93
C ASN A 265 -13.96 0.33 -3.09
N ASP A 266 -13.11 0.38 -2.06
CA ASP A 266 -11.95 1.25 -1.96
C ASP A 266 -10.65 0.50 -1.65
N THR A 267 -10.76 -0.75 -1.19
CA THR A 267 -9.66 -1.52 -0.64
C THR A 267 -9.52 -2.86 -1.35
N THR A 268 -8.27 -3.25 -1.61
CA THR A 268 -7.93 -4.59 -2.09
C THR A 268 -7.26 -5.37 -0.97
N TYR A 269 -7.77 -6.57 -0.69
CA TYR A 269 -7.23 -7.47 0.31
C TYR A 269 -6.51 -8.62 -0.38
N ILE A 270 -5.30 -8.96 0.08
CA ILE A 270 -4.49 -10.04 -0.49
C ILE A 270 -4.36 -11.16 0.52
N PHE A 271 -4.60 -12.39 0.06
CA PHE A 271 -4.50 -13.60 0.87
C PHE A 271 -3.57 -14.59 0.19
N GLY A 272 -2.64 -15.14 0.98
CA GLY A 272 -1.71 -16.18 0.58
C GLY A 272 -2.08 -17.54 1.15
N CYS A 273 -1.68 -18.62 0.47
CA CYS A 273 -1.94 -19.99 0.89
C CYS A 273 -0.65 -20.83 0.75
N SER A 274 0.25 -20.73 1.73
CA SER A 274 1.55 -21.42 1.73
C SER A 274 1.55 -22.81 2.39
N SER A 275 0.50 -23.11 3.18
CA SER A 275 0.42 -24.32 3.99
C SER A 275 0.31 -25.60 3.14
N GLU A 276 0.66 -26.74 3.71
CA GLU A 276 0.57 -28.04 3.02
C GLU A 276 -0.86 -28.34 2.52
N ASN A 277 -1.86 -27.95 3.30
CA ASN A 277 -3.27 -28.13 2.96
C ASN A 277 -3.70 -27.32 1.73
N CYS A 278 -2.95 -26.27 1.37
CA CYS A 278 -3.20 -25.45 0.20
C CYS A 278 -2.71 -26.07 -1.10
N LYS A 279 -1.69 -26.94 -1.07
CA LYS A 279 -1.01 -27.44 -2.28
C LYS A 279 -1.95 -28.08 -3.28
N GLN A 280 -2.98 -28.76 -2.81
CA GLN A 280 -3.97 -29.44 -3.66
C GLN A 280 -4.83 -28.46 -4.49
N PHE A 281 -4.91 -27.18 -4.12
CA PHE A 281 -5.77 -26.20 -4.80
C PHE A 281 -5.04 -25.41 -5.89
N PHE A 282 -3.71 -25.49 -5.97
CA PHE A 282 -2.90 -24.58 -6.79
C PHE A 282 -1.89 -25.32 -7.66
N LEU A 283 -1.43 -24.66 -8.73
CA LEU A 283 -0.41 -25.20 -9.64
C LEU A 283 1.02 -24.92 -9.16
N LYS A 284 1.19 -23.86 -8.37
CA LYS A 284 2.45 -23.51 -7.70
C LYS A 284 2.16 -23.27 -6.24
N GLN A 285 3.01 -23.81 -5.37
CA GLN A 285 2.92 -23.60 -3.92
C GLN A 285 3.27 -22.14 -3.57
N GLY A 286 2.59 -21.59 -2.57
CA GLY A 286 2.90 -20.29 -1.99
C GLY A 286 4.15 -20.34 -1.12
N GLY A 287 4.91 -19.26 -1.15
CA GLY A 287 6.06 -19.07 -0.28
C GLY A 287 5.65 -18.79 1.17
N ASP A 288 6.50 -19.19 2.09
CA ASP A 288 6.34 -18.98 3.53
C ASP A 288 7.45 -18.03 4.02
N PRO A 289 7.12 -16.89 4.67
CA PRO A 289 8.13 -15.92 5.05
C PRO A 289 9.23 -16.50 5.96
N GLU A 290 8.87 -17.35 6.94
CA GLU A 290 9.85 -17.95 7.85
C GLU A 290 10.76 -18.94 7.10
N ARG A 291 10.19 -19.75 6.22
CA ARG A 291 10.91 -20.75 5.43
C ARG A 291 11.80 -20.14 4.34
N ASP A 292 11.29 -19.14 3.63
CA ASP A 292 11.85 -18.72 2.33
C ASP A 292 12.59 -17.37 2.40
N LEU A 293 12.29 -16.51 3.38
CA LEU A 293 12.99 -15.22 3.58
C LEU A 293 13.93 -15.25 4.80
N GLY A 294 13.84 -16.30 5.62
CA GLY A 294 14.55 -16.42 6.89
C GLY A 294 13.85 -15.63 8.00
N ALA A 295 13.96 -16.12 9.25
CA ALA A 295 13.45 -15.40 10.41
C ALA A 295 14.17 -14.04 10.54
N TYR A 296 13.39 -12.95 10.60
CA TYR A 296 13.87 -11.59 10.87
C TYR A 296 14.57 -11.48 12.22
#